data_AF-A0A8S2US75-F1
#
_entry.id   AF-A0A8S2US75-F1
#
_cell.length_a   1.000
_cell.length_b   1.000
_cell.length_c   1.000
_cell.angle_alpha   90.00
_cell.angle_beta   90.00
_cell.angle_gamma   90.00
#
_symmetry.space_group_name_H-M   'P 1'
#
loop_
_entity.id
_entity.type
_entity.pdbx_description
1 polymer ?
#
loop_
_entity_poly.entity_id
_entity_poly.type
_entity_poly.pdbx_seq_one_letter_code
_entity_poly.pdbx_strand_id
1 'polypeptide(L)' 'MKNDNDPSAPSYTNDFVSFIALCLQKNPNNRPTANELRETPFIKLNSNREILVDLIR' A
#
# COMPACT_ATOMS: atom_id res chain seq x y z
N MET A 1 -17.60 12.69 -3.17
CA MET A 1 -17.56 11.21 -3.10
C MET A 1 -16.80 10.75 -4.33
N LYS A 2 -15.70 9.99 -4.18
CA LYS A 2 -14.94 9.48 -5.34
C LYS A 2 -15.79 8.39 -6.01
N ASN A 3 -15.95 8.47 -7.32
CA ASN A 3 -16.65 7.47 -8.13
C ASN A 3 -15.69 6.28 -8.36
N ASP A 4 -16.00 5.13 -7.79
CA ASP A 4 -15.24 3.88 -7.93
C ASP A 4 -15.52 3.15 -9.27
N ASN A 5 -15.93 3.87 -10.32
CA ASN A 5 -16.35 3.27 -11.60
C ASN A 5 -15.82 4.05 -12.81
N ASP A 6 -14.52 4.33 -12.81
CA ASP A 6 -13.79 4.69 -14.03
C ASP A 6 -13.08 3.43 -14.55
N PRO A 7 -13.53 2.82 -15.68
CA PRO A 7 -12.90 1.64 -16.24
C PRO A 7 -11.48 1.88 -16.78
N SER A 8 -11.01 3.14 -16.82
CA SER A 8 -9.63 3.50 -17.17
C SER A 8 -8.70 3.61 -15.96
N ALA A 9 -9.24 3.58 -14.73
CA ALA A 9 -8.42 3.62 -13.54
C ALA A 9 -7.69 2.28 -13.35
N PRO A 10 -6.37 2.29 -13.11
CA PRO A 10 -5.65 1.06 -12.78
C PRO A 10 -6.25 0.45 -11.51
N SER A 11 -6.72 -0.79 -11.62
CA SER A 11 -7.20 -1.54 -10.47
C SER A 11 -6.02 -1.99 -9.63
N TYR A 12 -5.96 -1.54 -8.38
CA TYR A 12 -4.95 -1.98 -7.42
C TYR A 12 -5.38 -3.27 -6.72
N THR A 13 -4.41 -4.07 -6.27
CA THR A 13 -4.70 -5.29 -5.52
C THR A 13 -5.33 -4.96 -4.16
N ASN A 14 -6.14 -5.87 -3.64
CA ASN A 14 -6.78 -5.72 -2.32
C ASN A 14 -5.73 -5.58 -1.20
N ASP A 15 -4.57 -6.22 -1.31
CA ASP A 15 -3.48 -6.10 -0.35
C ASP A 15 -2.90 -4.68 -0.31
N PHE A 16 -2.72 -4.06 -1.48
CA PHE A 16 -2.28 -2.67 -1.57
C PHE A 16 -3.31 -1.71 -0.96
N VAL A 17 -4.58 -1.85 -1.35
CA VAL A 17 -5.66 -0.99 -0.85
C VAL A 17 -5.79 -1.12 0.68
N SER A 18 -5.70 -2.34 1.21
CA SER A 18 -5.75 -2.60 2.64
C SER A 18 -4.56 -2.00 3.38
N PHE A 19 -3.34 -2.10 2.82
CA PHE A 19 -2.15 -1.48 3.38
C PHE A 19 -2.26 0.06 3.43
N ILE A 20 -2.74 0.68 2.35
CA ILE A 20 -2.94 2.14 2.32
C ILE A 20 -3.99 2.59 3.34
N ALA A 21 -5.06 1.81 3.55
CA ALA A 21 -6.05 2.10 4.58
C ALA A 21 -5.47 2.11 6.00
N LEU A 22 -4.46 1.29 6.28
CA LEU A 22 -3.71 1.32 7.55
C LEU A 22 -2.89 2.62 7.68
N CYS A 23 -2.19 3.02 6.61
CA CYS A 23 -1.39 4.25 6.60
C CYS A 23 -2.24 5.52 6.79
N LEU A 24 -3.45 5.53 6.20
CA LEU A 24 -4.36 6.68 6.19
C LEU A 24 -5.40 6.67 7.30
N GLN A 25 -5.15 5.94 8.41
CA GLN A 25 -6.04 5.98 9.58
C GLN A 25 -6.20 7.42 10.10
N LYS A 26 -7.47 7.87 10.17
CA LYS A 26 -7.83 9.25 10.55
C LYS A 26 -7.48 9.54 12.01
N ASN A 27 -7.74 8.59 12.90
CA ASN A 27 -7.35 8.69 14.30
C ASN A 27 -5.87 8.30 14.44
N PRO A 28 -4.98 9.20 14.90
CA PRO A 28 -3.57 8.88 15.08
C PRO A 28 -3.33 7.70 16.02
N ASN A 29 -4.17 7.52 17.04
CA ASN A 29 -4.03 6.43 18.01
C ASN A 29 -4.32 5.05 17.41
N ASN A 30 -5.05 5.00 16.30
CA ASN A 30 -5.32 3.76 15.57
C ASN A 30 -4.38 3.58 14.38
N ARG A 31 -3.51 4.57 14.10
CA ARG A 31 -2.56 4.49 13.00
C ARG A 31 -1.35 3.67 13.46
N PRO A 32 -1.06 2.55 12.80
CA PRO A 32 0.11 1.76 13.15
C PRO A 32 1.40 2.55 12.92
N THR A 33 2.40 2.23 13.72
CA THR A 33 3.77 2.74 13.59
C THR A 33 4.46 2.18 12.35
N ALA A 34 5.57 2.78 11.96
CA ALA A 34 6.39 2.27 10.86
C ALA A 34 6.87 0.82 11.10
N ASN A 35 7.18 0.46 12.34
CA ASN A 35 7.61 -0.89 12.68
C ASN A 35 6.47 -1.90 12.49
N GLU A 36 5.24 -1.56 12.88
CA GLU A 36 4.07 -2.43 12.66
C GLU A 36 3.70 -2.53 11.17
N LEU A 37 3.79 -1.42 10.43
CA LEU A 37 3.55 -1.40 8.98
C LEU A 37 4.53 -2.29 8.20
N ARG A 38 5.81 -2.36 8.62
CA ARG A 38 6.81 -3.25 8.03
C ARG A 38 6.45 -4.73 8.14
N GLU A 39 5.68 -5.10 9.16
CA GLU A 39 5.31 -6.48 9.41
C GLU A 39 4.08 -6.95 8.62
N THR A 40 3.41 -6.04 7.89
CA THR A 40 2.25 -6.35 7.06
C THR A 40 2.60 -7.27 5.87
N PRO A 41 1.66 -8.12 5.40
CA PRO A 41 1.90 -9.00 4.25
C PRO A 41 2.34 -8.24 3.00
N PHE A 42 1.72 -7.08 2.75
CA PHE A 42 2.03 -6.26 1.59
C PHE A 42 3.52 -5.88 1.51
N ILE A 43 4.11 -5.42 2.61
CA ILE A 43 5.54 -5.06 2.64
C ILE A 43 6.45 -6.29 2.64
N LYS A 44 6.12 -7.32 3.42
CA LYS A 44 6.94 -8.55 3.50
C LYS A 44 7.08 -9.24 2.14
N LEU A 45 5.98 -9.37 1.41
CA LEU A 45 5.94 -10.06 0.12
C LEU A 45 6.62 -9.25 -1.01
N ASN A 46 6.71 -7.92 -0.88
CA ASN A 46 7.24 -7.03 -1.91
C ASN A 46 8.58 -6.40 -1.49
N SER A 47 9.45 -7.18 -0.84
CA SER A 47 10.75 -6.74 -0.35
C SER A 47 11.90 -6.91 -1.36
N ASN A 48 11.64 -7.44 -2.56
CA ASN A 48 12.65 -7.59 -3.60
C ASN A 48 13.15 -6.22 -4.10
N ARG A 49 14.46 -6.01 -4.07
CA ARG A 49 15.11 -4.76 -4.49
C ARG A 49 15.49 -4.72 -5.97
N GLU A 50 15.44 -5.86 -6.67
CA GLU A 50 15.76 -5.92 -8.10
C GLU A 50 14.86 -4.99 -8.92
N ILE A 51 13.58 -4.88 -8.54
CA ILE A 51 12.63 -3.97 -9.18
C ILE A 51 13.07 -2.50 -9.11
N LEU A 52 13.85 -2.11 -8.10
CA LEU A 52 14.39 -0.75 -7.99
C LEU A 52 15.49 -0.51 -9.04
N VAL A 53 16.28 -1.53 -9.38
CA VAL A 53 17.29 -1.44 -10.44
C VAL A 53 16.61 -1.23 -11.79
N ASP A 54 15.52 -1.96 -12.06
CA ASP A 54 14.76 -1.80 -13.30
C ASP A 54 14.08 -0.43 -13.39
N LEU A 55 13.59 0.11 -12.27
CA LEU A 55 12.95 1.43 -12.23
C LEU A 55 13.92 2.60 -12.48
N ILE A 56 15.19 2.45 -12.07
CA ILE A 56 16.20 3.54 -12.16
C ILE A 56 16.82 3.64 -13.56
N ARG A 57 16.78 2.56 -14.36
CA ARG A 57 17.30 2.55 -15.73
C ARG A 57 16.48 3.43 -16.66
#